data_AF-E3M3P6-F1
#
_entry.id   AF-E3M3P6-F1
#
_cell.length_a   1.000
_cell.length_b   1.000
_cell.length_c   1.000
_cell.angle_alpha   90.00
_cell.angle_beta   90.00
_cell.angle_gamma   90.00
#
_symmetry.space_group_name_H-M   'P 1'
#
loop_
_entity.id
_entity.type
_entity.pdbx_description
1 polymer ?
#
loop_
_entity_poly.entity_id
_entity_poly.type
_entity_poly.pdbx_seq_one_letter_code
_entity_poly.pdbx_strand_id
1 'polypeptide(L)'
;MVEAFANDPIALRQLIAYEALGNIPPFDGYKNLCKRIGDGLMEYIDYEFWYMRFARGEMDMEFDGSRDPTLRSIHDLPMEILKPIFETLKPIERLMMHKVSPRLRTCIESMDPKLRRLSFKSGKEHSEINYDFTDVIYRQGKEGGCQVKSNQRKEVSVPNSNHFELALHDISVVFNNPKLHLESLYICVDADKMQRLREILERLDFKIKTDKVEFHTENSTEEAAILPCLQSGTLENICIHMREYKSTTDETSLEEKKGRISKLTEMIECKESKMLILHLDFKEDFPIEQLLNCRGLSLHSTTWRWFVPASTVIKFLEILLKSTVLETFIIDNYDRFKLKEAIRNNGKPLWNAVETHNGIFKLEGFEQVFKLDISIARIRLTRQ
;
A
#
# COMPACT_ATOMS: atom_id res chain seq x y z
N MET A 1 -6.53 -50.25 -8.65
CA MET A 1 -5.09 -50.33 -8.32
C MET A 1 -4.86 -49.87 -6.89
N VAL A 2 -5.38 -48.70 -6.49
CA VAL A 2 -5.40 -48.23 -5.09
C VAL A 2 -5.79 -49.32 -4.09
N GLU A 3 -6.94 -49.99 -4.26
CA GLU A 3 -7.40 -51.05 -3.33
C GLU A 3 -6.46 -52.26 -3.20
N ALA A 4 -5.66 -52.55 -4.24
CA ALA A 4 -4.69 -53.65 -4.20
C ALA A 4 -3.45 -53.28 -3.38
N PHE A 5 -2.98 -52.03 -3.48
CA PHE A 5 -1.83 -51.52 -2.72
C PHE A 5 -2.21 -51.05 -1.31
N ALA A 6 -3.45 -50.63 -1.08
CA ALA A 6 -3.94 -50.23 0.23
C ALA A 6 -3.86 -51.37 1.27
N ASN A 7 -3.91 -52.62 0.81
CA ASN A 7 -3.80 -53.81 1.64
C ASN A 7 -2.39 -54.44 1.62
N ASP A 8 -1.43 -53.85 0.91
CA ASP A 8 -0.06 -54.37 0.78
C ASP A 8 0.99 -53.25 1.01
N PRO A 9 1.29 -52.94 2.29
CA PRO A 9 2.27 -51.91 2.63
C PRO A 9 3.70 -52.29 2.20
N ILE A 10 4.02 -53.58 2.07
CA ILE A 10 5.35 -54.04 1.64
C ILE A 10 5.56 -53.72 0.16
N ALA A 11 4.57 -54.01 -0.70
CA ALA A 11 4.64 -53.65 -2.12
C ALA A 11 4.80 -52.14 -2.32
N LEU A 12 4.13 -51.32 -1.50
CA LEU A 12 4.30 -49.88 -1.54
C LEU A 12 5.74 -49.48 -1.17
N ARG A 13 6.28 -50.02 -0.07
CA ARG A 13 7.66 -49.76 0.39
C ARG A 13 8.71 -50.18 -0.65
N GLN A 14 8.50 -51.29 -1.37
CA GLN A 14 9.38 -51.71 -2.47
C GLN A 14 9.44 -50.67 -3.60
N LEU A 15 8.32 -50.05 -3.95
CA LEU A 15 8.29 -48.98 -4.94
C LEU A 15 9.04 -47.73 -4.46
N ILE A 16 8.91 -47.38 -3.18
CA ILE A 16 9.65 -46.27 -2.58
C ILE A 16 11.16 -46.57 -2.60
N ALA A 17 11.57 -47.79 -2.26
CA ALA A 17 12.97 -48.20 -2.33
C ALA A 17 13.53 -48.12 -3.75
N TYR A 18 12.74 -48.51 -4.76
CA TYR A 18 13.12 -48.38 -6.16
C TYR A 18 13.38 -46.91 -6.56
N GLU A 19 12.49 -45.99 -6.16
CA GLU A 19 12.67 -44.55 -6.41
C GLU A 19 13.92 -44.01 -5.67
N ALA A 20 14.17 -44.45 -4.43
CA ALA A 20 15.33 -44.06 -3.65
C ALA A 20 16.66 -44.54 -4.25
N LEU A 21 16.73 -45.79 -4.72
CA LEU A 21 17.88 -46.32 -5.45
C LEU A 21 18.16 -45.54 -6.74
N GLY A 22 17.10 -45.02 -7.37
CA GLY A 22 17.19 -44.15 -8.54
C GLY A 22 17.64 -42.71 -8.23
N ASN A 23 17.82 -42.34 -6.95
CA ASN A 23 18.11 -40.98 -6.50
C ASN A 23 17.08 -39.94 -7.00
N ILE A 24 15.82 -40.35 -7.16
CA ILE A 24 14.75 -39.44 -7.57
C ILE A 24 14.41 -38.54 -6.39
N PRO A 25 14.39 -37.19 -6.52
CA PRO A 25 14.05 -36.32 -5.41
C PRO A 25 12.76 -36.78 -4.69
N PRO A 26 12.74 -36.88 -3.35
CA PRO A 26 11.66 -37.56 -2.62
C PRO A 26 10.25 -37.05 -2.99
N PHE A 27 10.11 -35.73 -3.11
CA PHE A 27 8.83 -35.11 -3.47
C PHE A 27 8.38 -35.43 -4.90
N ASP A 28 9.32 -35.60 -5.83
CA ASP A 28 9.01 -36.00 -7.21
C ASP A 28 8.64 -37.49 -7.29
N GLY A 29 9.35 -38.34 -6.53
CA GLY A 29 9.01 -39.76 -6.39
C GLY A 29 7.61 -39.97 -5.79
N TYR A 30 7.25 -39.18 -4.78
CA TYR A 30 5.89 -39.18 -4.21
C TYR A 30 4.83 -38.81 -5.24
N LYS A 31 5.03 -37.73 -6.00
CA LYS A 31 4.10 -37.34 -7.08
C LYS A 31 3.97 -38.42 -8.15
N ASN A 32 5.06 -39.10 -8.49
CA ASN A 32 5.05 -40.20 -9.44
C ASN A 32 4.21 -41.37 -8.92
N LEU A 33 4.37 -41.74 -7.65
CA LEU A 33 3.59 -42.76 -6.97
C LEU A 33 2.09 -42.44 -6.99
N CYS A 34 1.72 -41.23 -6.53
CA CYS A 34 0.34 -40.74 -6.53
C CYS A 34 -0.27 -40.76 -7.94
N LYS A 35 0.47 -40.28 -8.95
CA LYS A 35 0.03 -40.24 -10.35
C LYS A 35 -0.19 -41.64 -10.94
N ARG A 36 0.64 -42.62 -10.58
CA ARG A 36 0.61 -43.97 -11.16
C ARG A 36 -0.41 -44.89 -10.48
N ILE A 37 -0.51 -44.82 -9.15
CA ILE A 37 -1.28 -45.80 -8.36
C ILE A 37 -2.58 -45.20 -7.84
N GLY A 38 -2.58 -43.89 -7.54
CA GLY A 38 -3.71 -43.11 -7.05
C GLY A 38 -3.39 -42.35 -5.76
N ASP A 39 -4.16 -41.30 -5.49
CA ASP A 39 -4.05 -40.48 -4.28
C ASP A 39 -4.58 -41.22 -3.04
N GLY A 40 -4.10 -40.84 -1.85
CA GLY A 40 -4.65 -41.32 -0.56
C GLY A 40 -4.12 -42.67 -0.06
N LEU A 41 -3.14 -43.28 -0.74
CA LEU A 41 -2.48 -44.51 -0.30
C LEU A 41 -1.55 -44.31 0.90
N MET A 42 -0.87 -43.16 0.93
CA MET A 42 0.14 -42.82 1.92
C MET A 42 0.32 -41.29 1.94
N GLU A 43 0.51 -40.72 3.12
CA GLU A 43 0.85 -39.31 3.24
C GLU A 43 2.31 -39.07 2.81
N TYR A 44 2.62 -37.86 2.33
CA TYR A 44 3.99 -37.53 1.91
C TYR A 44 5.02 -37.80 3.01
N ILE A 45 4.65 -37.58 4.27
CA ILE A 45 5.58 -37.73 5.38
C ILE A 45 5.96 -39.19 5.65
N ASP A 46 5.01 -40.11 5.51
CA ASP A 46 5.26 -41.56 5.59
C ASP A 46 6.12 -42.02 4.41
N TYR A 47 5.84 -41.48 3.21
CA TYR A 47 6.64 -41.74 2.03
C TYR A 47 8.09 -41.28 2.22
N GLU A 48 8.29 -40.04 2.69
CA GLU A 48 9.60 -39.45 2.91
C GLU A 48 10.38 -40.23 3.99
N PHE A 49 9.71 -40.67 5.05
CA PHE A 49 10.31 -41.54 6.06
C PHE A 49 10.91 -42.81 5.46
N TRP A 50 10.12 -43.57 4.68
CA TRP A 50 10.60 -44.79 4.03
C TRP A 50 11.68 -44.49 2.99
N TYR A 51 11.49 -43.44 2.18
CA TYR A 51 12.47 -43.01 1.19
C TYR A 51 13.83 -42.74 1.83
N MET A 52 13.86 -41.95 2.92
CA MET A 52 15.10 -41.54 3.58
C MET A 52 15.81 -42.73 4.24
N ARG A 53 15.07 -43.72 4.75
CA ARG A 53 15.64 -44.98 5.24
C ARG A 53 16.30 -45.77 4.12
N PHE A 54 15.60 -46.00 3.02
CA PHE A 54 16.13 -46.75 1.88
C PHE A 54 17.32 -46.03 1.23
N ALA A 55 17.29 -44.70 1.15
CA ALA A 55 18.41 -43.89 0.67
C ALA A 55 19.67 -44.03 1.55
N ARG A 56 19.53 -44.37 2.84
CA ARG A 56 20.64 -44.67 3.76
C ARG A 56 21.08 -46.15 3.71
N GLY A 57 20.42 -46.98 2.92
CA GLY A 57 20.66 -48.42 2.82
C GLY A 57 19.92 -49.27 3.87
N GLU A 58 19.00 -48.68 4.63
CA GLU A 58 18.20 -49.38 5.65
C GLU A 58 17.00 -50.10 4.99
N MET A 59 17.25 -51.26 4.39
CA MET A 59 16.31 -51.98 3.53
C MET A 59 15.29 -52.88 4.25
N ASP A 60 15.16 -52.77 5.57
CA ASP A 60 14.17 -53.52 6.34
C ASP A 60 12.74 -53.03 6.03
N MET A 61 12.02 -53.81 5.21
CA MET A 61 10.67 -53.51 4.74
C MET A 61 9.61 -53.69 5.82
N GLU A 62 9.91 -54.38 6.92
CA GLU A 62 8.96 -54.65 8.01
C GLU A 62 9.23 -53.79 9.24
N PHE A 63 10.16 -52.85 9.14
CA PHE A 63 10.59 -52.02 10.26
C PHE A 63 9.42 -51.36 11.01
N ASP A 64 9.38 -51.60 12.33
CA ASP A 64 8.43 -50.98 13.24
C ASP A 64 8.93 -49.60 13.69
N GLY A 65 8.48 -48.56 12.99
CA GLY A 65 8.80 -47.17 13.28
C GLY A 65 8.07 -46.57 14.49
N SER A 66 7.21 -47.33 15.18
CA SER A 66 6.47 -46.82 16.35
C SER A 66 7.37 -46.36 17.51
N ARG A 67 8.65 -46.75 17.51
CA ARG A 67 9.64 -46.44 18.55
C ARG A 67 10.67 -45.38 18.16
N ASP A 68 10.69 -44.95 16.90
CA ASP A 68 11.57 -43.87 16.44
C ASP A 68 10.93 -42.52 16.82
N PRO A 69 11.65 -41.55 17.42
CA PRO A 69 11.10 -40.22 17.69
C PRO A 69 10.46 -39.63 16.43
N THR A 70 9.14 -39.64 16.49
CA THR A 70 8.16 -39.06 15.58
C THR A 70 8.66 -37.78 14.90
N LEU A 71 8.59 -37.80 13.56
CA LEU A 71 8.24 -36.69 12.66
C LEU A 71 8.71 -35.30 13.15
N ARG A 72 9.89 -34.87 12.70
CA ARG A 72 10.35 -33.50 12.94
C ARG A 72 9.39 -32.53 12.26
N SER A 73 8.65 -31.77 13.07
CA SER A 73 7.81 -30.69 12.59
C SER A 73 8.68 -29.49 12.21
N ILE A 74 8.15 -28.62 11.33
CA ILE A 74 8.72 -27.28 11.13
C ILE A 74 8.81 -26.50 12.45
N HIS A 75 7.96 -26.84 13.42
CA HIS A 75 7.98 -26.27 14.77
C HIS A 75 9.17 -26.74 15.60
N ASP A 76 9.85 -27.83 15.24
CA ASP A 76 11.02 -28.33 15.97
C ASP A 76 12.32 -27.72 15.44
N LEU A 77 12.27 -27.04 14.29
CA LEU A 77 13.43 -26.37 13.73
C LEU A 77 13.82 -25.14 14.56
N PRO A 78 15.12 -24.95 14.87
CA PRO A 78 15.61 -23.76 15.55
C PRO A 78 15.39 -22.50 14.70
N MET A 79 15.27 -21.34 15.35
CA MET A 79 14.94 -20.07 14.68
C MET A 79 16.02 -19.65 13.68
N GLU A 80 17.26 -20.07 13.92
CA GLU A 80 18.43 -19.87 13.06
C GLU A 80 18.27 -20.55 11.68
N ILE A 81 17.47 -21.62 11.59
CA ILE A 81 17.16 -22.31 10.32
C ILE A 81 15.87 -21.74 9.71
N LEU A 82 14.85 -21.44 10.54
CA LEU A 82 13.58 -20.90 10.06
C LEU A 82 13.72 -19.51 9.43
N LYS A 83 14.57 -18.65 10.00
CA LYS A 83 14.77 -17.28 9.50
C LYS A 83 15.23 -17.25 8.04
N PRO A 84 16.35 -17.91 7.64
CA PRO A 84 16.78 -17.95 6.24
C PRO A 84 15.70 -18.47 5.29
N ILE A 85 14.91 -19.47 5.69
CA ILE A 85 13.81 -20.01 4.88
C ILE A 85 12.73 -18.93 4.66
N PHE A 86 12.34 -18.21 5.71
CA PHE A 86 11.34 -17.14 5.56
C PHE A 86 11.89 -15.90 4.86
N GLU A 87 13.21 -15.69 4.88
CA GLU A 87 13.85 -14.61 4.12
C GLU A 87 13.72 -14.81 2.60
N THR A 88 13.61 -16.05 2.12
CA THR A 88 13.36 -16.34 0.70
C THR A 88 11.90 -16.11 0.28
N LEU A 89 10.98 -16.07 1.24
CA LEU A 89 9.55 -15.85 0.96
C LEU A 89 9.28 -14.40 0.58
N LYS A 90 8.34 -14.21 -0.35
CA LYS A 90 7.78 -12.91 -0.72
C LYS A 90 6.94 -12.34 0.43
N PRO A 91 6.70 -11.01 0.48
CA PRO A 91 5.94 -10.38 1.56
C PRO A 91 4.57 -11.05 1.83
N ILE A 92 3.79 -11.35 0.79
CA ILE A 92 2.48 -12.01 0.94
C ILE A 92 2.59 -13.43 1.51
N GLU A 93 3.64 -14.17 1.15
CA GLU A 93 3.87 -15.52 1.66
C GLU A 93 4.17 -15.50 3.14
N ARG A 94 4.93 -14.49 3.61
CA ARG A 94 5.18 -14.28 5.05
C ARG A 94 3.90 -13.95 5.81
N LEU A 95 3.02 -13.13 5.25
CA LEU A 95 1.71 -12.83 5.84
C LEU A 95 0.81 -14.08 5.93
N MET A 96 0.90 -14.98 4.95
CA MET A 96 0.23 -16.28 5.06
C MET A 96 0.84 -17.13 6.16
N MET A 97 2.17 -17.21 6.27
CA MET A 97 2.85 -17.96 7.33
C MET A 97 2.54 -17.42 8.73
N HIS A 98 2.31 -16.11 8.87
CA HIS A 98 1.86 -15.47 10.11
C HIS A 98 0.54 -16.04 10.66
N LYS A 99 -0.33 -16.53 9.75
CA LYS A 99 -1.62 -17.14 10.10
C LYS A 99 -1.56 -18.62 10.46
N VAL A 100 -0.45 -19.32 10.16
CA VAL A 100 -0.36 -20.78 10.31
C VAL A 100 -0.19 -21.20 11.77
N SER A 101 0.73 -20.57 12.52
CA SER A 101 0.93 -20.90 13.94
C SER A 101 1.54 -19.73 14.72
N PRO A 102 1.37 -19.69 16.06
CA PRO A 102 2.01 -18.68 16.91
C PRO A 102 3.54 -18.64 16.80
N ARG A 103 4.21 -19.80 16.64
CA ARG A 103 5.67 -19.84 16.52
C ARG A 103 6.17 -19.20 15.23
N LEU A 104 5.53 -19.52 14.11
CA LEU A 104 5.91 -18.92 12.82
C LEU A 104 5.58 -17.43 12.78
N ARG A 105 4.45 -17.05 13.39
CA ARG A 105 4.07 -15.65 13.60
C ARG A 105 5.17 -14.84 14.28
N THR A 106 5.65 -15.27 15.44
CA THR A 106 6.73 -14.58 16.17
C THR A 106 8.00 -14.47 15.33
N CYS A 107 8.31 -15.49 14.51
CA CYS A 107 9.43 -15.42 13.59
C CYS A 107 9.25 -14.31 12.55
N ILE A 108 8.10 -14.29 11.87
CA ILE A 108 7.80 -13.29 10.82
C ILE A 108 7.75 -11.87 11.38
N GLU A 109 7.13 -11.67 12.55
CA GLU A 109 7.04 -10.36 13.21
C GLU A 109 8.41 -9.78 13.59
N SER A 110 9.40 -10.64 13.83
CA SER A 110 10.78 -10.20 14.11
C SER A 110 11.55 -9.75 12.86
N MET A 111 11.02 -10.00 11.65
CA MET A 111 11.70 -9.76 10.38
C MET A 111 11.24 -8.45 9.74
N ASP A 112 12.11 -7.89 8.90
CA ASP A 112 11.71 -6.84 7.98
C ASP A 112 10.72 -7.43 6.95
N PRO A 113 9.51 -6.87 6.80
CA PRO A 113 8.51 -7.39 5.87
C PRO A 113 8.95 -7.31 4.40
N LYS A 114 9.98 -6.51 4.06
CA LYS A 114 10.44 -6.24 2.68
C LYS A 114 9.32 -5.80 1.74
N LEU A 115 8.31 -5.14 2.30
CA LEU A 115 7.15 -4.62 1.58
C LEU A 115 7.42 -3.15 1.24
N ARG A 116 7.39 -2.78 -0.04
CA ARG A 116 7.70 -1.40 -0.47
C ARG A 116 6.42 -0.59 -0.71
N ARG A 117 5.37 -1.21 -1.24
CA ARG A 117 4.11 -0.53 -1.55
C ARG A 117 2.94 -1.25 -0.92
N LEU A 118 2.06 -0.48 -0.29
CA LEU A 118 0.82 -0.97 0.29
C LEU A 118 -0.33 -0.08 -0.16
N SER A 119 -1.37 -0.69 -0.72
CA SER A 119 -2.62 0.00 -1.03
C SER A 119 -3.77 -0.70 -0.34
N PHE A 120 -4.57 0.07 0.41
CA PHE A 120 -5.79 -0.39 1.04
C PHE A 120 -7.00 0.35 0.50
N LYS A 121 -7.94 -0.41 -0.05
CA LYS A 121 -9.21 0.10 -0.55
C LYS A 121 -10.34 -0.65 0.11
N SER A 122 -11.36 0.05 0.56
CA SER A 122 -12.56 -0.59 1.09
C SER A 122 -13.80 0.21 0.70
N GLY A 123 -14.59 -0.40 -0.17
CA GLY A 123 -15.90 0.11 -0.60
C GLY A 123 -17.04 -0.70 0.02
N LYS A 124 -18.29 -0.40 -0.34
CA LYS A 124 -19.50 -1.01 0.22
C LYS A 124 -19.49 -2.55 0.33
N GLU A 125 -19.14 -3.25 -0.76
CA GLU A 125 -19.31 -4.71 -0.87
C GLU A 125 -17.98 -5.48 -1.02
N HIS A 126 -16.86 -4.77 -1.06
CA HIS A 126 -15.56 -5.39 -1.18
C HIS A 126 -14.43 -4.52 -0.62
N SER A 127 -13.37 -5.19 -0.21
CA SER A 127 -12.09 -4.58 0.16
C SER A 127 -10.98 -5.19 -0.69
N GLU A 128 -9.93 -4.43 -0.87
CA GLU A 128 -8.76 -4.82 -1.64
C GLU A 128 -7.51 -4.35 -0.90
N ILE A 129 -6.56 -5.27 -0.76
CA ILE A 129 -5.22 -4.95 -0.29
C ILE A 129 -4.24 -5.36 -1.39
N ASN A 130 -3.44 -4.40 -1.84
CA ASN A 130 -2.32 -4.66 -2.74
C ASN A 130 -1.02 -4.61 -1.94
N TYR A 131 -0.29 -5.72 -1.97
CA TYR A 131 1.04 -5.88 -1.40
C TYR A 131 2.06 -5.91 -2.55
N ASP A 132 2.72 -4.78 -2.81
CA ASP A 132 3.60 -4.53 -3.96
C ASP A 132 2.97 -4.74 -5.34
N PHE A 133 2.82 -6.00 -5.75
CA PHE A 133 2.28 -6.46 -7.04
C PHE A 133 1.27 -7.61 -6.86
N THR A 134 0.88 -7.89 -5.61
CA THR A 134 -0.04 -8.97 -5.26
C THR A 134 -1.33 -8.39 -4.69
N ASP A 135 -2.43 -8.56 -5.41
CA ASP A 135 -3.75 -8.16 -4.94
C ASP A 135 -4.41 -9.28 -4.15
N VAL A 136 -5.05 -8.89 -3.05
CA VAL A 136 -5.97 -9.71 -2.27
C VAL A 136 -7.30 -8.98 -2.20
N ILE A 137 -8.33 -9.60 -2.78
CA ILE A 137 -9.67 -9.04 -2.88
C ILE A 137 -10.59 -9.84 -1.94
N TYR A 138 -11.27 -9.12 -1.07
CA TYR A 138 -12.25 -9.62 -0.10
C TYR A 138 -13.62 -9.17 -0.61
N ARG A 139 -14.48 -10.09 -1.04
CA ARG A 139 -15.83 -9.78 -1.53
C ARG A 139 -16.88 -10.32 -0.59
N GLN A 140 -17.85 -9.48 -0.25
CA GLN A 140 -18.97 -9.92 0.56
C GLN A 140 -19.80 -10.97 -0.21
N GLY A 141 -20.03 -12.12 0.40
CA GLY A 141 -20.85 -13.19 -0.15
C GLY A 141 -22.34 -12.87 -0.06
N LYS A 142 -23.11 -13.25 -1.09
CA LYS A 142 -24.57 -13.02 -1.16
C LYS A 142 -25.35 -13.73 -0.04
N GLU A 143 -24.88 -14.89 0.39
CA GLU A 143 -25.50 -15.72 1.43
C GLU A 143 -24.86 -15.49 2.82
N GLY A 144 -24.10 -14.39 2.97
CA GLY A 144 -23.20 -14.19 4.10
C GLY A 144 -21.80 -14.77 3.84
N GLY A 145 -20.86 -14.46 4.74
CA GLY A 145 -19.45 -14.82 4.56
C GLY A 145 -18.70 -13.93 3.57
N CYS A 146 -17.43 -14.21 3.38
CA CYS A 146 -16.53 -13.44 2.52
C CYS A 146 -15.75 -14.36 1.59
N GLN A 147 -15.73 -14.03 0.30
CA GLN A 147 -14.88 -14.69 -0.69
C GLN A 147 -13.55 -13.94 -0.76
N VAL A 148 -12.45 -14.64 -0.53
CA VAL A 148 -11.11 -14.08 -0.56
C VAL A 148 -10.36 -14.65 -1.76
N LYS A 149 -9.94 -13.77 -2.66
CA LYS A 149 -9.20 -14.13 -3.87
C LYS A 149 -7.87 -13.40 -3.91
N SER A 150 -6.80 -14.13 -4.20
CA SER A 150 -5.51 -13.54 -4.56
C SER A 150 -5.17 -13.91 -5.99
N ASN A 151 -4.51 -13.01 -6.73
CA ASN A 151 -4.07 -13.29 -8.11
C ASN A 151 -3.13 -14.52 -8.22
N GLN A 152 -2.50 -14.94 -7.13
CA GLN A 152 -1.58 -16.07 -7.08
C GLN A 152 -2.20 -17.36 -6.51
N ARG A 153 -3.45 -17.34 -6.03
CA ARG A 153 -4.05 -18.49 -5.33
C ARG A 153 -5.52 -18.72 -5.67
N LYS A 154 -6.01 -19.91 -5.32
CA LYS A 154 -7.42 -20.26 -5.42
C LYS A 154 -8.23 -19.39 -4.47
N GLU A 155 -9.44 -19.06 -4.91
CA GLU A 155 -10.44 -18.35 -4.12
C GLU A 155 -10.91 -19.24 -2.95
N VAL A 156 -11.05 -18.64 -1.77
CA VAL A 156 -11.47 -19.32 -0.54
C VAL A 156 -12.71 -18.62 0.00
N SER A 157 -13.69 -19.40 0.44
CA SER A 157 -14.87 -18.86 1.14
C SER A 157 -14.64 -18.92 2.65
N VAL A 158 -14.79 -17.78 3.32
CA VAL A 158 -14.71 -17.65 4.77
C VAL A 158 -16.13 -17.41 5.31
N PRO A 159 -16.75 -18.40 5.98
CA PRO A 159 -18.13 -18.27 6.46
C PRO A 159 -18.24 -17.19 7.55
N ASN A 160 -19.44 -16.60 7.69
CA ASN A 160 -19.80 -15.64 8.75
C ASN A 160 -18.82 -14.47 8.93
N SER A 161 -18.15 -14.07 7.86
CA SER A 161 -17.13 -13.03 7.88
C SER A 161 -17.53 -11.82 7.05
N ASN A 162 -17.13 -10.64 7.53
CA ASN A 162 -17.29 -9.38 6.82
C ASN A 162 -16.01 -9.07 6.02
N HIS A 163 -16.18 -8.63 4.77
CA HIS A 163 -15.05 -8.36 3.89
C HIS A 163 -14.07 -7.32 4.45
N PHE A 164 -14.60 -6.26 5.08
CA PHE A 164 -13.81 -5.17 5.62
C PHE A 164 -13.09 -5.60 6.90
N GLU A 165 -13.74 -6.29 7.83
CA GLU A 165 -13.06 -6.77 9.05
C GLU A 165 -11.93 -7.76 8.73
N LEU A 166 -12.09 -8.64 7.74
CA LEU A 166 -11.01 -9.54 7.31
C LEU A 166 -9.84 -8.78 6.69
N ALA A 167 -10.11 -7.83 5.80
CA ALA A 167 -9.07 -7.01 5.20
C ALA A 167 -8.38 -6.14 6.25
N LEU A 168 -9.15 -5.62 7.20
CA LEU A 168 -8.66 -4.76 8.26
C LEU A 168 -7.79 -5.54 9.27
N HIS A 169 -8.15 -6.78 9.58
CA HIS A 169 -7.28 -7.68 10.33
C HIS A 169 -5.94 -7.88 9.61
N ASP A 170 -5.98 -8.15 8.31
CA ASP A 170 -4.77 -8.43 7.54
C ASP A 170 -3.84 -7.22 7.40
N ILE A 171 -4.40 -6.02 7.21
CA ILE A 171 -3.59 -4.80 7.19
C ILE A 171 -3.06 -4.43 8.58
N SER A 172 -3.80 -4.74 9.66
CA SER A 172 -3.33 -4.50 11.03
C SER A 172 -2.04 -5.25 11.34
N VAL A 173 -1.90 -6.47 10.80
CA VAL A 173 -0.68 -7.28 10.94
C VAL A 173 0.52 -6.59 10.29
N VAL A 174 0.32 -5.96 9.14
CA VAL A 174 1.38 -5.21 8.44
C VAL A 174 1.74 -3.95 9.19
N PHE A 175 0.75 -3.14 9.58
CA PHE A 175 0.98 -1.89 10.31
C PHE A 175 1.63 -2.12 11.68
N ASN A 176 1.38 -3.26 12.32
CA ASN A 176 1.97 -3.61 13.61
C ASN A 176 3.42 -4.12 13.52
N ASN A 177 4.11 -3.93 12.39
CA ASN A 177 5.54 -4.23 12.26
C ASN A 177 6.40 -2.95 12.35
N PRO A 178 7.22 -2.75 13.41
CA PRO A 178 8.03 -1.54 13.59
C PRO A 178 9.20 -1.40 12.61
N LYS A 179 9.53 -2.46 11.86
CA LYS A 179 10.53 -2.44 10.78
C LYS A 179 9.92 -2.08 9.43
N LEU A 180 8.60 -1.90 9.35
CA LEU A 180 7.93 -1.50 8.11
C LEU A 180 8.42 -0.12 7.68
N HIS A 181 8.94 -0.05 6.46
CA HIS A 181 9.21 1.18 5.73
C HIS A 181 8.60 1.06 4.34
N LEU A 182 7.61 1.88 4.04
CA LEU A 182 6.95 1.93 2.75
C LEU A 182 7.52 3.05 1.87
N GLU A 183 7.67 2.79 0.59
CA GLU A 183 7.92 3.84 -0.41
C GLU A 183 6.61 4.54 -0.82
N SER A 184 5.49 3.82 -0.71
CA SER A 184 4.18 4.34 -1.05
C SER A 184 3.09 3.64 -0.25
N LEU A 185 2.28 4.43 0.45
CA LEU A 185 1.07 4.02 1.14
C LEU A 185 -0.14 4.67 0.47
N TYR A 186 -1.12 3.87 0.06
CA TYR A 186 -2.38 4.35 -0.49
C TYR A 186 -3.56 3.90 0.38
N ILE A 187 -4.46 4.81 0.76
CA ILE A 187 -5.64 4.50 1.58
C ILE A 187 -6.90 5.12 0.95
N CYS A 188 -7.92 4.31 0.68
CA CYS A 188 -9.23 4.79 0.23
C CYS A 188 -10.33 3.95 0.88
N VAL A 189 -10.96 4.48 1.91
CA VAL A 189 -11.94 3.78 2.73
C VAL A 189 -13.21 4.64 2.80
N ASP A 190 -14.37 4.02 2.61
CA ASP A 190 -15.66 4.70 2.76
C ASP A 190 -15.80 5.33 4.17
N ALA A 191 -16.50 6.46 4.28
CA ALA A 191 -16.60 7.24 5.52
C ALA A 191 -17.15 6.43 6.72
N ASP A 192 -18.07 5.49 6.49
CA ASP A 192 -18.64 4.62 7.53
C ASP A 192 -17.62 3.64 8.14
N LYS A 193 -16.55 3.34 7.40
CA LYS A 193 -15.48 2.41 7.79
C LYS A 193 -14.26 3.12 8.38
N MET A 194 -14.13 4.43 8.18
CA MET A 194 -12.98 5.19 8.63
C MET A 194 -12.80 5.16 10.15
N GLN A 195 -13.88 5.23 10.93
CA GLN A 195 -13.78 5.18 12.39
C GLN A 195 -13.10 3.90 12.89
N ARG A 196 -13.40 2.77 12.23
CA ARG A 196 -12.82 1.48 12.59
C ARG A 196 -11.34 1.35 12.20
N LEU A 197 -10.96 1.90 11.04
CA LEU A 197 -9.55 2.00 10.67
C LEU A 197 -8.78 2.94 11.62
N ARG A 198 -9.39 4.07 12.01
CA ARG A 198 -8.81 5.02 12.97
C ARG A 198 -8.47 4.34 14.30
N GLU A 199 -9.35 3.52 14.85
CA GLU A 199 -9.10 2.76 16.09
C GLU A 199 -7.84 1.89 16.03
N ILE A 200 -7.50 1.36 14.85
CA ILE A 200 -6.29 0.55 14.66
C ILE A 200 -5.05 1.43 14.55
N LEU A 201 -5.13 2.52 13.79
CA LEU A 201 -4.03 3.46 13.64
C LEU A 201 -3.66 4.13 14.97
N GLU A 202 -4.65 4.45 15.81
CA GLU A 202 -4.45 5.04 17.14
C GLU A 202 -3.87 4.06 18.18
N ARG A 203 -3.92 2.75 17.92
CA ARG A 203 -3.33 1.71 18.79
C ARG A 203 -1.87 1.41 18.47
N LEU A 204 -1.31 2.00 17.42
CA LEU A 204 0.07 1.76 17.05
C LEU A 204 1.00 2.45 18.06
N ASP A 205 1.90 1.68 18.65
CA ASP A 205 2.92 2.19 19.59
C ASP A 205 4.04 2.97 18.88
N PHE A 206 4.01 3.02 17.55
CA PHE A 206 5.01 3.67 16.71
C PHE A 206 4.36 4.29 15.47
N LYS A 207 5.06 5.27 14.89
CA LYS A 207 4.66 5.89 13.63
C LYS A 207 5.11 5.03 12.44
N ILE A 208 4.24 4.87 11.45
CA ILE A 208 4.53 4.17 10.20
C ILE A 208 5.51 5.00 9.38
N LYS A 209 6.63 4.38 8.98
CA LYS A 209 7.58 4.99 8.05
C LYS A 209 7.06 4.86 6.63
N THR A 210 6.87 5.99 5.97
CA THR A 210 6.58 6.01 4.53
C THR A 210 7.20 7.21 3.85
N ASP A 211 7.63 7.05 2.60
CA ASP A 211 8.14 8.14 1.76
C ASP A 211 6.98 8.91 1.11
N LYS A 212 5.89 8.23 0.79
CA LYS A 212 4.72 8.81 0.13
C LYS A 212 3.44 8.28 0.74
N VAL A 213 2.46 9.16 0.92
CA VAL A 213 1.09 8.78 1.26
C VAL A 213 0.12 9.39 0.28
N GLU A 214 -0.87 8.60 -0.14
CA GLU A 214 -1.98 9.04 -0.95
C GLU A 214 -3.29 8.55 -0.35
N PHE A 215 -4.26 9.43 -0.13
CA PHE A 215 -5.54 9.01 0.42
C PHE A 215 -6.72 9.87 0.00
N HIS A 216 -7.91 9.30 0.12
CA HIS A 216 -9.18 9.98 -0.14
C HIS A 216 -9.83 10.45 1.16
N THR A 217 -10.53 11.57 1.09
CA THR A 217 -11.20 12.16 2.25
C THR A 217 -12.50 12.85 1.82
N GLU A 218 -13.53 12.70 2.67
CA GLU A 218 -14.83 13.31 2.48
C GLU A 218 -15.08 14.41 3.54
N ASN A 219 -14.82 14.13 4.82
CA ASN A 219 -15.29 14.97 5.94
C ASN A 219 -14.18 15.49 6.86
N SER A 220 -12.93 15.57 6.38
CA SER A 220 -11.73 16.01 7.14
C SER A 220 -11.28 15.09 8.30
N THR A 221 -12.03 14.03 8.59
CA THR A 221 -11.74 13.11 9.70
C THR A 221 -10.63 12.14 9.33
N GLU A 222 -10.47 11.85 8.04
CA GLU A 222 -9.49 10.95 7.48
C GLU A 222 -8.06 11.50 7.65
N GLU A 223 -7.86 12.79 7.39
CA GLU A 223 -6.57 13.48 7.56
C GLU A 223 -6.09 13.38 9.00
N ALA A 224 -7.00 13.65 9.96
CA ALA A 224 -6.71 13.60 11.39
C ALA A 224 -6.47 12.16 11.90
N ALA A 225 -6.96 11.15 11.18
CA ALA A 225 -6.73 9.75 11.52
C ALA A 225 -5.44 9.19 10.89
N ILE A 226 -5.14 9.59 9.65
CA ILE A 226 -4.06 9.03 8.83
C ILE A 226 -2.75 9.78 9.06
N LEU A 227 -2.73 11.11 8.97
CA LEU A 227 -1.46 11.83 9.00
C LEU A 227 -0.69 11.64 10.33
N PRO A 228 -1.32 11.74 11.53
CA PRO A 228 -0.58 11.61 12.78
C PRO A 228 0.09 10.25 13.01
N CYS A 229 -0.38 9.19 12.34
CA CYS A 229 0.22 7.87 12.45
C CYS A 229 1.46 7.70 11.57
N LEU A 230 1.81 8.68 10.74
CA LEU A 230 2.97 8.65 9.85
C LEU A 230 4.17 9.38 10.45
N GLN A 231 5.38 8.88 10.14
CA GLN A 231 6.62 9.53 10.54
C GLN A 231 6.92 10.71 9.60
N SER A 232 6.79 11.93 10.11
CA SER A 232 6.95 13.18 9.34
C SER A 232 8.32 13.31 8.65
N GLY A 233 9.41 12.96 9.33
CA GLY A 233 10.77 13.09 8.79
C GLY A 233 11.14 12.16 7.63
N THR A 234 10.35 11.12 7.35
CA THR A 234 10.54 10.27 6.15
C THR A 234 9.61 10.66 5.00
N LEU A 235 8.55 11.43 5.30
CA LEU A 235 7.45 11.68 4.40
C LEU A 235 7.82 12.74 3.37
N GLU A 236 8.08 12.33 2.13
CA GLU A 236 8.40 13.24 1.05
C GLU A 236 7.16 13.85 0.41
N ASN A 237 6.13 13.03 0.13
CA ASN A 237 4.95 13.47 -0.61
C ASN A 237 3.66 13.06 0.09
N ILE A 238 2.74 14.01 0.22
CA ILE A 238 1.38 13.80 0.73
C ILE A 238 0.43 14.12 -0.40
N CYS A 239 -0.40 13.17 -0.82
CA CYS A 239 -1.43 13.34 -1.83
C CYS A 239 -2.82 13.12 -1.21
N ILE A 240 -3.66 14.15 -1.27
CA ILE A 240 -4.99 14.14 -0.65
C ILE A 240 -6.04 14.38 -1.74
N HIS A 241 -6.90 13.39 -1.94
CA HIS A 241 -8.07 13.48 -2.81
C HIS A 241 -9.30 13.87 -2.02
N MET A 242 -9.67 15.15 -2.08
CA MET A 242 -10.81 15.69 -1.39
C MET A 242 -12.07 15.52 -2.25
N ARG A 243 -12.90 14.55 -1.89
CA ARG A 243 -14.21 14.34 -2.53
C ARG A 243 -15.21 15.27 -1.86
N GLU A 244 -15.49 16.41 -2.49
CA GLU A 244 -16.51 17.32 -2.00
C GLU A 244 -17.91 16.79 -2.36
N TYR A 245 -18.67 16.33 -1.36
CA TYR A 245 -20.05 15.86 -1.57
C TYR A 245 -21.10 16.99 -1.66
N LYS A 246 -20.71 18.24 -1.43
CA LYS A 246 -21.65 19.38 -1.41
C LYS A 246 -21.21 20.49 -2.36
N SER A 247 -21.83 20.52 -3.53
CA SER A 247 -21.82 21.66 -4.45
C SER A 247 -22.81 22.75 -3.99
N THR A 248 -22.75 23.20 -2.75
CA THR A 248 -23.50 24.41 -2.34
C THR A 248 -22.54 25.58 -2.30
N THR A 249 -22.88 26.60 -3.08
CA THR A 249 -22.17 27.87 -3.19
C THR A 249 -22.44 28.78 -1.99
N ASP A 250 -22.68 28.22 -0.80
CA ASP A 250 -23.01 28.99 0.40
C ASP A 250 -21.74 29.31 1.21
N GLU A 251 -21.73 30.45 1.89
CA GLU A 251 -20.59 30.95 2.66
C GLU A 251 -20.10 29.95 3.72
N THR A 252 -21.02 29.14 4.28
CA THR A 252 -20.72 28.06 5.23
C THR A 252 -19.70 27.07 4.67
N SER A 253 -19.86 26.66 3.42
CA SER A 253 -18.98 25.70 2.75
C SER A 253 -17.56 26.25 2.59
N LEU A 254 -17.42 27.55 2.32
CA LEU A 254 -16.10 28.19 2.18
C LEU A 254 -15.36 28.28 3.52
N GLU A 255 -16.05 28.66 4.60
CA GLU A 255 -15.44 28.73 5.93
C GLU A 255 -15.06 27.34 6.47
N GLU A 256 -15.85 26.30 6.18
CA GLU A 256 -15.49 24.91 6.48
C GLU A 256 -14.21 24.49 5.73
N LYS A 257 -14.11 24.81 4.43
CA LYS A 257 -12.90 24.56 3.63
C LYS A 257 -11.69 25.31 4.19
N LYS A 258 -11.83 26.59 4.52
CA LYS A 258 -10.78 27.38 5.19
C LYS A 258 -10.35 26.74 6.50
N GLY A 259 -11.29 26.34 7.34
CA GLY A 259 -10.98 25.68 8.61
C GLY A 259 -10.23 24.36 8.40
N ARG A 260 -10.59 23.59 7.37
CA ARG A 260 -9.94 22.32 7.02
C ARG A 260 -8.51 22.52 6.50
N ILE A 261 -8.30 23.46 5.58
CA ILE A 261 -6.98 23.74 5.02
C ILE A 261 -6.05 24.32 6.10
N SER A 262 -6.52 25.21 6.98
CA SER A 262 -5.76 25.67 8.15
C SER A 262 -5.29 24.51 9.04
N LYS A 263 -6.20 23.58 9.38
CA LYS A 263 -5.83 22.42 10.21
C LYS A 263 -4.76 21.58 9.53
N LEU A 264 -4.91 21.34 8.22
CA LEU A 264 -3.95 20.57 7.43
C LEU A 264 -2.56 21.20 7.44
N THR A 265 -2.46 22.52 7.27
CA THR A 265 -1.17 23.21 7.21
C THR A 265 -0.51 23.37 8.58
N GLU A 266 -1.27 23.19 9.66
CA GLU A 266 -0.76 23.13 11.02
C GLU A 266 -0.10 21.79 11.38
N MET A 267 -0.48 20.69 10.70
CA MET A 267 0.05 19.35 10.94
C MET A 267 1.55 19.27 10.62
N ILE A 268 2.31 18.65 11.52
CA ILE A 268 3.77 18.55 11.39
C ILE A 268 4.15 17.74 10.15
N GLU A 269 3.38 16.72 9.81
CA GLU A 269 3.57 15.89 8.62
C GLU A 269 3.49 16.73 7.34
N CYS A 270 2.53 17.65 7.25
CA CYS A 270 2.39 18.57 6.12
C CYS A 270 3.54 19.58 6.05
N LYS A 271 3.94 20.16 7.20
CA LYS A 271 5.02 21.15 7.29
C LYS A 271 6.38 20.59 6.88
N GLU A 272 6.67 19.36 7.29
CA GLU A 272 7.96 18.71 7.02
C GLU A 272 8.02 18.01 5.65
N SER A 273 6.86 17.76 5.02
CA SER A 273 6.82 17.14 3.70
C SER A 273 7.46 18.01 2.61
N LYS A 274 8.06 17.36 1.60
CA LYS A 274 8.63 18.05 0.45
C LYS A 274 7.55 18.59 -0.48
N MET A 275 6.42 17.89 -0.60
CA MET A 275 5.31 18.27 -1.47
C MET A 275 3.97 17.86 -0.87
N LEU A 276 3.08 18.83 -0.70
CA LEU A 276 1.66 18.62 -0.44
C LEU A 276 0.88 18.74 -1.75
N ILE A 277 0.20 17.67 -2.13
CA ILE A 277 -0.59 17.55 -3.37
C ILE A 277 -2.05 17.46 -2.96
N LEU A 278 -2.86 18.43 -3.40
CA LEU A 278 -4.28 18.47 -3.12
C LEU A 278 -5.07 18.32 -4.42
N HIS A 279 -5.90 17.29 -4.49
CA HIS A 279 -6.90 17.11 -5.53
C HIS A 279 -8.25 17.56 -4.99
N LEU A 280 -8.73 18.71 -5.45
CA LEU A 280 -9.99 19.33 -5.03
C LEU A 280 -10.47 20.35 -6.06
N ASP A 281 -11.76 20.65 -6.07
CA ASP A 281 -12.29 21.73 -6.89
C ASP A 281 -12.22 23.07 -6.14
N PHE A 282 -11.58 24.05 -6.77
CA PHE A 282 -11.34 25.38 -6.17
C PHE A 282 -11.70 26.52 -7.14
N LYS A 283 -11.95 27.69 -6.56
CA LYS A 283 -12.34 28.94 -7.23
C LYS A 283 -11.42 30.08 -6.79
N GLU A 284 -11.73 31.30 -7.22
CA GLU A 284 -10.98 32.51 -6.85
C GLU A 284 -10.93 32.82 -5.35
N ASP A 285 -11.91 32.34 -4.58
CA ASP A 285 -12.04 32.50 -3.14
C ASP A 285 -11.33 31.41 -2.33
N PHE A 286 -10.65 30.47 -2.99
CA PHE A 286 -9.87 29.43 -2.33
C PHE A 286 -8.76 30.05 -1.46
N PRO A 287 -8.60 29.61 -0.20
CA PRO A 287 -7.71 30.24 0.78
C PRO A 287 -6.25 29.84 0.59
N ILE A 288 -5.68 30.20 -0.55
CA ILE A 288 -4.29 29.91 -0.92
C ILE A 288 -3.27 30.48 0.08
N GLU A 289 -3.63 31.57 0.77
CA GLU A 289 -2.82 32.19 1.82
C GLU A 289 -2.54 31.25 3.00
N GLN A 290 -3.40 30.28 3.28
CA GLN A 290 -3.19 29.31 4.35
C GLN A 290 -2.07 28.30 4.04
N LEU A 291 -1.69 28.18 2.76
CA LEU A 291 -0.69 27.23 2.26
C LEU A 291 0.70 27.85 2.11
N LEU A 292 0.91 29.10 2.57
CA LEU A 292 2.19 29.81 2.45
C LEU A 292 3.34 29.15 3.21
N ASN A 293 3.05 28.30 4.20
CA ASN A 293 4.05 27.59 4.99
C ASN A 293 4.46 26.25 4.38
N CYS A 294 3.85 25.82 3.28
CA CYS A 294 4.22 24.59 2.59
C CYS A 294 5.51 24.80 1.79
N ARG A 295 6.45 23.85 1.92
CA ARG A 295 7.69 23.83 1.13
C ARG A 295 7.41 23.58 -0.36
N GLY A 296 6.56 22.59 -0.65
CA GLY A 296 6.08 22.30 -1.98
C GLY A 296 4.57 22.15 -1.99
N LEU A 297 3.91 22.72 -2.98
CA LEU A 297 2.46 22.66 -3.13
C LEU A 297 2.08 22.27 -4.56
N SER A 298 1.12 21.36 -4.71
CA SER A 298 0.50 21.03 -5.99
C SER A 298 -1.01 21.04 -5.86
N LEU A 299 -1.69 21.80 -6.72
CA LEU A 299 -3.14 21.88 -6.75
C LEU A 299 -3.68 21.32 -8.06
N HIS A 300 -4.57 20.34 -7.96
CA HIS A 300 -5.20 19.69 -9.10
C HIS A 300 -6.71 19.72 -8.95
N SER A 301 -7.42 20.06 -10.02
CA SER A 301 -8.87 19.93 -10.01
C SER A 301 -9.28 18.46 -10.14
N THR A 302 -10.27 18.04 -9.35
CA THR A 302 -10.87 16.70 -9.44
C THR A 302 -11.74 16.54 -10.67
N THR A 303 -12.28 17.65 -11.20
CA THR A 303 -13.25 17.63 -12.28
C THR A 303 -12.63 18.20 -13.56
N TRP A 304 -12.46 17.36 -14.59
CA TRP A 304 -11.91 17.76 -15.91
C TRP A 304 -12.66 18.91 -16.60
N ARG A 305 -13.90 19.22 -16.16
CA ARG A 305 -14.71 20.34 -16.65
C ARG A 305 -14.45 21.64 -15.92
N TRP A 306 -13.77 21.60 -14.77
CA TRP A 306 -13.52 22.76 -13.95
C TRP A 306 -12.24 23.45 -14.41
N PHE A 307 -12.46 24.39 -15.31
CA PHE A 307 -11.42 25.24 -15.84
C PHE A 307 -11.01 26.29 -14.80
N VAL A 308 -9.75 26.32 -14.38
CA VAL A 308 -9.21 27.37 -13.52
C VAL A 308 -8.90 28.60 -14.39
N PRO A 309 -9.59 29.75 -14.19
CA PRO A 309 -9.30 30.96 -14.95
C PRO A 309 -7.87 31.46 -14.75
N ALA A 310 -7.29 32.06 -15.79
CA ALA A 310 -5.97 32.69 -15.70
C ALA A 310 -5.91 33.78 -14.61
N SER A 311 -7.01 34.51 -14.37
CA SER A 311 -7.13 35.49 -13.28
C SER A 311 -6.93 34.85 -11.90
N THR A 312 -7.50 33.67 -11.68
CA THR A 312 -7.36 32.90 -10.44
C THR A 312 -5.91 32.48 -10.21
N VAL A 313 -5.28 31.93 -11.24
CA VAL A 313 -3.86 31.55 -11.20
C VAL A 313 -2.98 32.74 -10.87
N ILE A 314 -3.23 33.89 -11.51
CA ILE A 314 -2.47 35.13 -11.26
C ILE A 314 -2.60 35.53 -9.78
N LYS A 315 -3.82 35.59 -9.24
CA LYS A 315 -4.06 35.90 -7.81
C LYS A 315 -3.31 34.94 -6.88
N PHE A 316 -3.32 33.64 -7.16
CA PHE A 316 -2.60 32.65 -6.36
C PHE A 316 -1.10 32.90 -6.37
N LEU A 317 -0.52 33.12 -7.55
CA LEU A 317 0.90 33.42 -7.69
C LEU A 317 1.27 34.72 -6.94
N GLU A 318 0.46 35.78 -6.96
CA GLU A 318 0.72 37.02 -6.18
C GLU A 318 0.81 36.77 -4.67
N ILE A 319 -0.01 35.85 -4.16
CA ILE A 319 0.00 35.48 -2.75
C ILE A 319 1.21 34.59 -2.45
N LEU A 320 1.44 33.55 -3.26
CA LEU A 320 2.49 32.57 -3.08
C LEU A 320 3.90 33.17 -3.19
N LEU A 321 4.11 34.20 -4.01
CA LEU A 321 5.37 34.94 -4.12
C LEU A 321 5.77 35.65 -2.82
N LYS A 322 4.86 35.81 -1.86
CA LYS A 322 5.14 36.36 -0.52
C LYS A 322 5.65 35.30 0.46
N SER A 323 5.59 34.01 0.11
CA SER A 323 6.09 32.94 0.97
C SER A 323 7.61 33.01 1.08
N THR A 324 8.11 32.86 2.31
CA THR A 324 9.55 32.74 2.59
C THR A 324 10.05 31.29 2.52
N VAL A 325 9.13 30.32 2.46
CA VAL A 325 9.42 28.87 2.61
C VAL A 325 9.14 28.10 1.32
N LEU A 326 8.20 28.56 0.49
CA LEU A 326 7.79 27.88 -0.73
C LEU A 326 8.96 27.75 -1.73
N GLU A 327 9.28 26.52 -2.11
CA GLU A 327 10.29 26.18 -3.10
C GLU A 327 9.65 25.82 -4.44
N THR A 328 8.50 25.15 -4.44
CA THR A 328 7.83 24.70 -5.66
C THR A 328 6.31 24.81 -5.54
N PHE A 329 5.67 25.37 -6.58
CA PHE A 329 4.23 25.33 -6.74
C PHE A 329 3.85 24.80 -8.11
N ILE A 330 2.87 23.89 -8.15
CA ILE A 330 2.35 23.27 -9.37
C ILE A 330 0.83 23.43 -9.40
N ILE A 331 0.28 23.82 -10.56
CA ILE A 331 -1.17 23.87 -10.77
C ILE A 331 -1.49 23.50 -12.22
N ASP A 332 -2.62 22.85 -12.44
CA ASP A 332 -3.05 22.48 -13.80
C ASP A 332 -3.30 23.73 -14.67
N ASN A 333 -2.86 23.69 -15.93
CA ASN A 333 -2.94 24.80 -16.88
C ASN A 333 -3.83 24.46 -18.08
N TYR A 334 -5.12 24.77 -17.98
CA TYR A 334 -6.06 24.45 -19.05
C TYR A 334 -6.11 25.50 -20.17
N ASP A 335 -5.66 26.75 -19.95
CA ASP A 335 -5.58 27.81 -20.98
C ASP A 335 -4.26 28.59 -20.88
N ARG A 336 -3.22 27.91 -21.33
CA ARG A 336 -1.88 28.47 -21.42
C ARG A 336 -1.81 29.74 -22.26
N PHE A 337 -2.72 29.94 -23.21
CA PHE A 337 -2.68 31.08 -24.12
C PHE A 337 -3.14 32.34 -23.40
N LYS A 338 -4.31 32.30 -22.74
CA LYS A 338 -4.80 33.43 -21.95
C LYS A 338 -3.90 33.77 -20.78
N LEU A 339 -3.33 32.78 -20.10
CA LEU A 339 -2.39 33.05 -19.03
C LEU A 339 -1.12 33.74 -19.54
N LYS A 340 -0.57 33.25 -20.66
CA LYS A 340 0.60 33.85 -21.29
C LYS A 340 0.33 35.27 -21.78
N GLU A 341 -0.85 35.50 -22.35
CA GLU A 341 -1.30 36.83 -22.76
C GLU A 341 -1.46 37.75 -21.54
N ALA A 342 -2.09 37.27 -20.46
CA ALA A 342 -2.26 38.05 -19.24
C ALA A 342 -0.93 38.44 -18.57
N ILE A 343 0.08 37.57 -18.61
CA ILE A 343 1.44 37.89 -18.12
C ILE A 343 2.14 38.90 -19.05
N ARG A 344 1.98 38.77 -20.38
CA ARG A 344 2.64 39.62 -21.40
C ARG A 344 2.01 41.01 -21.54
N ASN A 345 0.69 41.12 -21.45
CA ASN A 345 -0.07 42.37 -21.63
C ASN A 345 -0.06 43.26 -20.37
N ASN A 346 1.11 43.35 -19.70
CA ASN A 346 1.43 44.06 -18.44
C ASN A 346 1.24 43.26 -17.15
N GLY A 347 2.16 42.34 -16.84
CA GLY A 347 2.42 41.88 -15.46
C GLY A 347 2.86 42.99 -14.48
N LYS A 348 2.14 44.12 -14.42
CA LYS A 348 2.45 45.29 -13.60
C LYS A 348 1.26 45.79 -12.77
N PRO A 349 1.51 46.21 -11.52
CA PRO A 349 2.85 46.48 -11.00
C PRO A 349 3.52 45.38 -10.17
N LEU A 350 2.88 44.24 -9.88
CA LEU A 350 3.42 43.34 -8.83
C LEU A 350 4.62 42.45 -9.21
N TRP A 351 4.98 42.23 -10.50
CA TRP A 351 5.75 41.01 -10.86
C TRP A 351 7.10 41.20 -11.57
N ASN A 352 7.39 42.36 -12.16
CA ASN A 352 8.63 42.63 -12.94
C ASN A 352 9.10 41.44 -13.82
N ALA A 353 8.16 40.69 -14.41
CA ALA A 353 8.43 39.41 -15.03
C ALA A 353 9.28 39.56 -16.30
N VAL A 354 10.35 38.78 -16.43
CA VAL A 354 11.20 38.75 -17.63
C VAL A 354 11.05 37.40 -18.32
N GLU A 355 10.55 37.38 -19.56
CA GLU A 355 10.50 36.16 -20.37
C GLU A 355 11.92 35.78 -20.83
N THR A 356 12.38 34.60 -20.43
CA THR A 356 13.76 34.10 -20.70
C THR A 356 13.79 33.11 -21.85
N HIS A 357 12.73 32.32 -21.99
CA HIS A 357 12.50 31.40 -23.09
C HIS A 357 10.99 31.32 -23.33
N ASN A 358 10.55 30.83 -24.48
CA ASN A 358 9.13 30.83 -24.87
C ASN A 358 8.25 30.15 -23.80
N GLY A 359 7.54 30.94 -22.99
CA GLY A 359 6.72 30.43 -21.86
C GLY A 359 7.46 30.16 -20.55
N ILE A 360 8.70 30.66 -20.38
CA ILE A 360 9.46 30.61 -19.12
C ILE A 360 9.77 32.04 -18.67
N PHE A 361 9.26 32.42 -17.50
CA PHE A 361 9.40 33.75 -16.92
C PHE A 361 10.28 33.70 -15.66
N LYS A 362 11.14 34.71 -15.50
CA LYS A 362 11.85 35.00 -14.27
C LYS A 362 11.07 36.08 -13.53
N LEU A 363 10.65 35.80 -12.30
CA LEU A 363 9.87 36.69 -11.45
C LEU A 363 10.76 37.16 -10.29
N GLU A 364 10.77 38.46 -10.04
CA GLU A 364 11.38 39.04 -8.83
C GLU A 364 10.28 39.19 -7.78
N GLY A 365 10.20 38.23 -6.87
CA GLY A 365 9.44 38.37 -5.62
C GLY A 365 10.20 39.26 -4.65
N PHE A 366 9.49 39.83 -3.66
CA PHE A 366 9.95 40.84 -2.71
C PHE A 366 11.41 40.69 -2.20
N GLU A 367 11.95 39.47 -2.12
CA GLU A 367 13.38 39.20 -1.85
C GLU A 367 13.96 37.97 -2.60
N GLN A 368 13.23 37.39 -3.56
CA GLN A 368 13.55 36.06 -4.13
C GLN A 368 13.27 36.00 -5.63
N VAL A 369 14.02 35.16 -6.32
CA VAL A 369 13.82 34.91 -7.75
C VAL A 369 13.07 33.61 -7.94
N PHE A 370 12.01 33.64 -8.74
CA PHE A 370 11.28 32.45 -9.15
C PHE A 370 11.35 32.25 -10.66
N LYS A 371 11.37 30.98 -11.07
CA LYS A 371 11.15 30.54 -12.44
C LYS A 371 9.70 30.06 -12.57
N LEU A 372 8.95 30.67 -13.47
CA LEU A 372 7.59 30.28 -13.83
C LEU A 372 7.61 29.62 -15.22
N ASP A 373 7.34 28.33 -15.28
CA ASP A 373 7.21 27.55 -16.51
C ASP A 373 5.72 27.30 -16.82
N ILE A 374 5.26 27.84 -17.96
CA ILE A 374 3.91 27.63 -18.49
C ILE A 374 3.93 26.94 -19.86
N SER A 375 5.08 26.38 -20.26
CA SER A 375 5.25 25.75 -21.58
C SER A 375 4.56 24.38 -21.67
N ILE A 376 4.35 23.73 -20.53
CA ILE A 376 3.72 22.42 -20.39
C ILE A 376 2.27 22.54 -19.91
N ALA A 377 1.52 21.43 -19.91
CA ALA A 377 0.12 21.38 -19.47
C ALA A 377 -0.10 21.72 -17.98
N ARG A 378 0.98 21.90 -17.21
CA ARG A 378 0.96 22.34 -15.82
C ARG A 378 1.83 23.57 -15.66
N ILE A 379 1.36 24.52 -14.87
CA ILE A 379 2.15 25.66 -14.44
C ILE A 379 3.09 25.16 -13.37
N ARG A 380 4.36 25.55 -13.46
CA ARG A 380 5.34 25.27 -12.41
C ARG A 380 6.07 26.55 -12.02
N LEU A 381 5.89 26.95 -10.78
CA LEU A 381 6.69 27.98 -10.12
C LEU A 381 7.79 27.27 -9.32
N THR A 382 9.04 27.69 -9.47
CA THR A 382 10.18 27.11 -8.74
C THR A 382 11.14 28.21 -8.30
N ARG A 383 11.42 28.26 -7.00
CA ARG A 383 12.40 29.20 -6.42
C ARG A 383 13.79 28.87 -6.96
N GLN A 384 14.57 29.90 -7.31
CA GLN A 384 15.90 29.78 -7.89
C GLN A 384 17.01 29.95 -6.86
#